data_AF-A0A7Y2Y2P7-F1
#
_entry.id   AF-A0A7Y2Y2P7-F1
#
_cell.length_a   1.000
_cell.length_b   1.000
_cell.length_c   1.000
_cell.angle_alpha   90.00
_cell.angle_beta   90.00
_cell.angle_gamma   90.00
#
_symmetry.space_group_name_H-M   'P 1'
#
loop_
_entity.id
_entity.type
_entity.pdbx_description
1 polymer ?
#
loop_
_entity_poly.entity_id
_entity_poly.type
_entity_poly.pdbx_seq_one_letter_code
_entity_poly.pdbx_strand_id
1 'polypeptide(L)'
;MRNLTVIIFVILALSSYGQSEKKVSTESNGQWLVTNQFGIATLEAENLFKVNASVFEGLIGREFYLSNKTSLITGIEFLRVRGDFLNTNNQNLFLSNDHINIPLSLRFYNSKENKISIFGGFGIYGSYLLKSEIENILLNTTSDDNGLGFNFGMHLDVGLIYDLDEKWNISLGFKYKSDFLESYRDSNQIFNLTDFYAVQLGLGFKL
;
A
#
# COMPACT_ATOMS: atom_id res chain seq x y z
N MET A 1 18.13 -14.85 -16.45
CA MET A 1 19.39 -14.17 -16.08
C MET A 1 19.33 -12.64 -16.16
N ARG A 2 18.54 -12.03 -17.06
CA ARG A 2 18.44 -10.55 -17.21
C ARG A 2 17.93 -9.80 -15.96
N ASN A 3 17.11 -10.45 -15.12
CA ASN A 3 16.51 -9.83 -13.94
C ASN A 3 17.45 -9.81 -12.72
N LEU A 4 18.42 -10.74 -12.65
CA LEU A 4 19.38 -10.82 -11.54
C LEU A 4 20.39 -9.66 -11.59
N THR A 5 20.77 -9.25 -12.80
CA THR A 5 21.72 -8.14 -13.02
C THR A 5 21.14 -6.80 -12.55
N VAL A 6 19.84 -6.57 -12.71
CA VAL A 6 19.17 -5.34 -12.25
C VAL A 6 19.13 -5.28 -10.73
N ILE A 7 18.82 -6.39 -10.06
CA ILE A 7 18.79 -6.48 -8.59
C ILE A 7 20.18 -6.21 -8.00
N ILE A 8 21.23 -6.82 -8.58
CA ILE A 8 22.62 -6.59 -8.16
C ILE A 8 23.04 -5.13 -8.39
N PHE A 9 22.62 -4.52 -9.50
CA PHE A 9 22.91 -3.12 -9.78
C PHE A 9 22.22 -2.16 -8.80
N VAL A 10 20.99 -2.45 -8.38
CA VAL A 10 20.27 -1.69 -7.35
C VAL A 10 20.96 -1.83 -5.99
N ILE A 11 21.39 -3.04 -5.61
CA ILE A 11 22.11 -3.28 -4.35
C ILE A 11 23.46 -2.54 -4.34
N LEU A 12 24.21 -2.58 -5.44
CA LEU A 12 25.49 -1.88 -5.57
C LEU A 12 25.32 -0.35 -5.56
N ALA A 13 24.29 0.18 -6.22
CA ALA A 13 23.97 1.61 -6.18
C ALA A 13 23.57 2.08 -4.77
N LEU A 14 22.88 1.25 -3.98
CA LEU A 14 22.55 1.58 -2.60
C LEU A 14 23.79 1.57 -1.67
N SER A 15 24.77 0.71 -1.95
CA SER A 15 26.00 0.62 -1.16
C SER A 15 26.96 1.81 -1.34
N SER A 16 26.90 2.51 -2.48
CA SER A 16 27.75 3.67 -2.76
C SER A 16 27.24 4.99 -2.15
N TYR A 17 25.97 5.06 -1.73
CA TYR A 17 25.43 6.21 -0.97
C TYR A 17 25.78 6.18 0.53
N GLY A 18 26.39 5.10 1.03
CA GLY A 18 26.66 4.92 2.47
C GLY A 18 27.92 5.62 3.03
N GLN A 19 28.71 6.34 2.23
CA GLN A 19 30.04 6.82 2.65
C GLN A 19 30.21 8.34 2.88
N SER A 20 29.16 9.17 2.84
CA SER A 20 29.34 10.63 3.06
C SER A 20 28.33 11.37 3.93
N GLU A 21 27.62 10.69 4.84
CA GLU A 21 26.76 11.41 5.78
C GLU A 21 27.40 11.53 7.16
N LYS A 22 27.67 12.79 7.55
CA LYS A 22 27.92 13.23 8.93
C LYS A 22 26.91 12.54 9.85
N LYS A 23 27.39 12.01 10.98
CA LYS A 23 26.56 11.47 12.07
C LYS A 23 25.38 12.40 12.33
N VAL A 24 24.20 11.98 11.90
CA VAL A 24 22.93 12.59 12.27
C VAL A 24 22.82 12.49 13.79
N SER A 25 22.60 13.62 14.44
CA SER A 25 22.39 13.72 15.88
C SER A 25 21.24 12.81 16.31
N THR A 26 21.48 12.08 17.38
CA THR A 26 20.70 10.99 18.01
C THR A 26 19.28 11.31 18.48
N GLU A 27 18.65 12.40 18.04
CA GLU A 27 17.43 12.93 18.70
C GLU A 27 16.11 12.74 17.94
N SER A 28 16.08 12.05 16.78
CA SER A 28 14.79 11.68 16.17
C SER A 28 14.83 10.26 15.61
N ASN A 29 14.51 9.28 16.45
CA ASN A 29 14.49 7.85 16.11
C ASN A 29 13.26 7.42 15.29
N GLY A 30 12.67 8.34 14.52
CA GLY A 30 11.49 8.10 13.70
C GLY A 30 10.20 8.72 14.22
N GLN A 31 9.07 8.27 13.68
CA GLN A 31 7.73 8.73 14.06
C GLN A 31 6.68 7.62 13.90
N TRP A 32 5.60 7.73 14.65
CA TRP A 32 4.39 6.95 14.39
C TRP A 32 3.58 7.60 13.28
N LEU A 33 2.99 6.79 12.42
CA LEU A 33 2.17 7.21 11.29
C LEU A 33 0.79 6.57 11.38
N VAL A 34 -0.24 7.40 11.22
CA VAL A 34 -1.60 6.94 10.93
C VAL A 34 -1.99 7.55 9.60
N THR A 35 -2.31 6.73 8.60
CA THR A 35 -2.75 7.22 7.30
C THR A 35 -4.07 6.59 6.89
N ASN A 36 -4.92 7.37 6.24
CA ASN A 36 -6.14 6.91 5.61
C ASN A 36 -6.04 7.21 4.12
N GLN A 37 -6.58 6.31 3.31
CA GLN A 37 -6.46 6.35 1.87
C GLN A 37 -7.81 6.01 1.25
N PHE A 38 -8.17 6.77 0.22
CA PHE A 38 -9.42 6.60 -0.50
C PHE A 38 -9.12 6.66 -1.98
N GLY A 39 -9.74 5.79 -2.76
CA GLY A 39 -9.38 5.69 -4.16
C GLY A 39 -10.25 4.75 -4.97
N ILE A 40 -9.67 4.37 -6.11
CA ILE A 40 -10.23 3.38 -7.02
C ILE A 40 -9.22 2.26 -7.25
N ALA A 41 -9.73 1.09 -7.60
CA ALA A 41 -8.93 -0.03 -8.03
C ALA A 41 -9.58 -0.79 -9.19
N THR A 42 -8.76 -1.56 -9.90
CA THR A 42 -9.21 -2.58 -10.83
C THR A 42 -9.00 -3.94 -10.18
N LEU A 43 -10.07 -4.71 -10.09
CA LEU A 43 -10.04 -6.12 -9.71
C LEU A 43 -10.14 -6.98 -10.97
N GLU A 44 -9.23 -7.92 -11.15
CA GLU A 44 -9.25 -8.87 -12.25
C GLU A 44 -9.58 -10.26 -11.72
N ALA A 45 -10.71 -10.83 -12.16
CA ALA A 45 -10.97 -12.25 -11.99
C ALA A 45 -10.15 -13.02 -13.03
N GLU A 46 -9.29 -13.95 -12.60
CA GLU A 46 -8.28 -14.63 -13.42
C GLU A 46 -8.72 -14.90 -14.88
N ASN A 47 -8.29 -14.05 -15.82
CA ASN A 47 -8.58 -14.14 -17.26
C ASN A 47 -10.08 -14.18 -17.65
N LEU A 48 -10.99 -13.76 -16.77
CA LEU A 48 -12.43 -13.76 -17.03
C LEU A 48 -12.95 -12.35 -17.29
N PHE A 49 -12.82 -11.45 -16.33
CA PHE A 49 -13.33 -10.08 -16.41
C PHE A 49 -12.62 -9.14 -15.45
N LYS A 50 -12.76 -7.83 -15.70
CA LYS A 50 -12.26 -6.76 -14.84
C LYS A 50 -13.41 -5.97 -14.25
N VAL A 51 -13.24 -5.55 -13.00
CA VAL A 51 -14.21 -4.78 -12.23
C VAL A 51 -13.54 -3.53 -11.70
N ASN A 52 -14.20 -2.39 -11.88
CA ASN A 52 -13.79 -1.18 -11.18
C ASN A 52 -14.31 -1.25 -9.75
N ALA A 53 -13.46 -0.95 -8.79
CA ALA A 53 -13.77 -1.00 -7.39
C ALA A 53 -13.40 0.32 -6.71
N SER A 54 -14.13 0.65 -5.67
CA SER A 54 -13.76 1.66 -4.69
C SER A 54 -12.85 1.03 -3.63
N VAL A 55 -11.90 1.81 -3.12
CA VAL A 55 -10.99 1.35 -2.07
C VAL A 55 -10.94 2.29 -0.89
N PHE A 56 -10.82 1.69 0.29
CA PHE A 56 -10.46 2.35 1.52
C PHE A 56 -9.32 1.60 2.19
N GLU A 57 -8.24 2.28 2.53
CA GLU A 57 -7.10 1.69 3.24
C GLU A 57 -6.66 2.55 4.41
N GLY A 58 -6.50 1.94 5.58
CA GLY A 58 -5.90 2.57 6.76
C GLY A 58 -4.55 1.95 7.09
N LEU A 59 -3.53 2.74 7.38
CA LEU A 59 -2.22 2.31 7.89
C LEU A 59 -2.06 2.79 9.34
N ILE A 60 -1.60 1.90 10.21
CA ILE A 60 -0.94 2.26 11.46
C ILE A 60 0.47 1.70 11.39
N GLY A 61 1.48 2.55 11.49
CA GLY A 61 2.86 2.14 11.29
C GLY A 61 3.88 3.04 11.95
N ARG A 62 5.15 2.66 11.76
CA ARG A 62 6.29 3.40 12.23
C ARG A 62 7.22 3.73 11.06
N GLU A 63 7.62 4.98 11.01
CA GLU A 63 8.70 5.46 10.15
C GLU A 63 10.00 5.51 10.96
N PHE A 64 11.07 4.96 10.42
CA PHE A 64 12.41 4.97 10.97
C PHE A 64 13.29 5.84 10.10
N TYR A 65 13.82 6.92 10.65
CA TYR A 65 14.69 7.82 9.90
C TYR A 65 16.07 7.19 9.78
N LEU A 66 16.50 6.94 8.54
CA LEU A 66 17.82 6.41 8.23
C LEU A 66 18.82 7.56 8.02
N SER A 67 18.33 8.67 7.46
CA SER A 67 19.05 9.95 7.35
C SER A 67 18.08 11.13 7.27
N ASN A 68 18.60 12.35 7.08
CA ASN A 68 17.78 13.55 6.86
C ASN A 68 16.99 13.49 5.54
N LYS A 69 17.32 12.56 4.63
CA LYS A 69 16.70 12.43 3.31
C LYS A 69 16.02 11.09 3.06
N THR A 70 16.20 10.12 3.96
CA THR A 70 15.71 8.75 3.72
C THR A 70 15.12 8.15 5.00
N SER A 71 14.04 7.39 4.85
CA SER A 71 13.40 6.65 5.94
C SER A 71 12.83 5.31 5.49
N LEU A 72 12.71 4.38 6.42
CA LEU A 72 12.00 3.12 6.24
C LEU A 72 10.65 3.17 6.96
N ILE A 73 9.57 2.71 6.32
CA ILE A 73 8.23 2.65 6.90
C ILE A 73 7.74 1.21 6.86
N THR A 74 7.17 0.76 7.98
CA THR A 74 6.45 -0.51 8.07
C THR A 74 5.32 -0.41 9.08
N GLY A 75 4.39 -1.35 9.05
CA GLY A 75 3.21 -1.32 9.90
C GLY A 75 2.18 -2.36 9.48
N ILE A 76 0.93 -2.06 9.80
CA ILE A 76 -0.24 -2.86 9.43
C ILE A 76 -1.19 -1.96 8.66
N GLU A 77 -1.57 -2.40 7.46
CA GLU A 77 -2.60 -1.78 6.66
C GLU A 77 -3.86 -2.65 6.67
N PHE A 78 -5.02 -2.03 6.82
CA PHE A 78 -6.32 -2.66 6.59
C PHE A 78 -6.89 -2.10 5.31
N LEU A 79 -7.09 -2.95 4.30
CA LEU A 79 -7.59 -2.58 2.99
C LEU A 79 -8.95 -3.22 2.75
N ARG A 80 -9.92 -2.38 2.38
CA ARG A 80 -11.24 -2.82 1.90
C ARG A 80 -11.41 -2.40 0.46
N VAL A 81 -11.76 -3.36 -0.38
CA VAL A 81 -12.04 -3.16 -1.82
C VAL A 81 -13.49 -3.56 -2.09
N ARG A 82 -14.25 -2.69 -2.75
CA ARG A 82 -15.67 -2.95 -3.08
C ARG A 82 -15.97 -2.62 -4.52
N GLY A 83 -16.57 -3.55 -5.25
CA GLY A 83 -16.97 -3.35 -6.65
C GLY A 83 -18.25 -4.11 -6.98
N ASP A 84 -18.86 -3.75 -8.10
CA ASP A 84 -20.05 -4.41 -8.64
C ASP A 84 -19.78 -4.96 -10.03
N PHE A 85 -20.38 -6.10 -10.35
CA PHE A 85 -20.23 -6.72 -11.66
C PHE A 85 -21.47 -7.52 -12.07
N LEU A 86 -21.61 -7.75 -13.38
CA LEU A 86 -22.64 -8.62 -13.93
C LEU A 86 -22.09 -10.03 -14.06
N ASN A 87 -22.81 -11.01 -13.54
CA ASN A 87 -22.51 -12.41 -13.82
C ASN A 87 -22.98 -12.81 -15.23
N THR A 88 -22.69 -14.04 -15.64
CA THR A 88 -23.07 -14.61 -16.95
C THR A 88 -24.58 -14.65 -17.21
N ASN A 89 -25.41 -14.52 -16.17
CA ASN A 89 -26.86 -14.47 -16.24
C ASN A 89 -27.42 -13.04 -16.17
N ASN A 90 -26.58 -12.00 -16.35
CA ASN A 90 -26.93 -10.58 -16.18
C ASN A 90 -27.50 -10.23 -14.79
N GLN A 91 -27.08 -10.95 -13.75
CA GLN A 91 -27.43 -10.61 -12.37
C GLN A 91 -26.35 -9.69 -11.78
N ASN A 92 -26.78 -8.65 -11.07
CA ASN A 92 -25.89 -7.76 -10.33
C ASN A 92 -25.34 -8.47 -9.11
N LEU A 93 -24.01 -8.56 -9.04
CA LEU A 93 -23.27 -9.07 -7.89
C LEU A 93 -22.43 -7.94 -7.27
N PHE A 94 -22.35 -7.93 -5.95
CA PHE A 94 -21.55 -6.97 -5.18
C PHE A 94 -20.44 -7.71 -4.46
N LEU A 95 -19.20 -7.30 -4.72
CA LEU A 95 -18.00 -7.87 -4.15
C LEU A 95 -17.46 -6.97 -3.03
N SER A 96 -17.08 -7.56 -1.90
CA SER A 96 -16.36 -6.88 -0.82
C SER A 96 -15.19 -7.75 -0.34
N ASN A 97 -13.96 -7.27 -0.56
CA ASN A 97 -12.75 -7.94 -0.13
C ASN A 97 -12.04 -7.14 0.96
N ASP A 98 -11.79 -7.79 2.11
CA ASP A 98 -11.06 -7.24 3.22
C ASP A 98 -9.69 -7.91 3.33
N HIS A 99 -8.63 -7.10 3.38
CA HIS A 99 -7.24 -7.54 3.43
C HIS A 99 -6.51 -6.93 4.62
N ILE A 100 -5.53 -7.67 5.14
CA ILE A 100 -4.46 -7.10 5.95
C ILE A 100 -3.19 -7.07 5.13
N ASN A 101 -2.55 -5.91 5.02
CA ASN A 101 -1.27 -5.77 4.34
C ASN A 101 -0.17 -5.42 5.35
N ILE A 102 1.02 -5.95 5.11
CA ILE A 102 2.25 -5.60 5.82
C ILE A 102 3.18 -4.93 4.81
N PRO A 103 3.22 -3.59 4.78
CA PRO A 103 4.11 -2.86 3.87
C PRO A 103 5.53 -2.76 4.43
N LEU A 104 6.48 -2.69 3.51
CA LEU A 104 7.85 -2.25 3.74
C LEU A 104 8.21 -1.22 2.68
N SER A 105 8.29 0.05 3.09
CA SER A 105 8.46 1.19 2.19
C SER A 105 9.74 1.94 2.48
N LEU A 106 10.49 2.27 1.44
CA LEU A 106 11.57 3.23 1.48
C LEU A 106 11.03 4.59 1.01
N ARG A 107 11.25 5.64 1.78
CA ARG A 107 10.79 6.99 1.47
C ARG A 107 11.96 7.96 1.45
N PHE A 108 11.94 8.86 0.47
CA PHE A 108 12.93 9.87 0.20
C PHE A 108 12.32 11.26 0.34
N TYR A 109 13.14 12.23 0.73
CA TYR A 109 12.74 13.59 1.00
C TYR A 109 13.64 14.57 0.25
N ASN A 110 13.08 15.71 -0.17
CA ASN A 110 13.90 16.81 -0.66
C ASN A 110 14.73 17.46 0.47
N SER A 111 14.08 17.76 1.60
CA SER A 111 14.69 18.20 2.86
C SER A 111 13.66 18.06 3.99
N LYS A 112 14.01 17.39 5.10
CA LYS A 112 13.19 17.30 6.32
C LYS A 112 13.26 18.52 7.23
N GLU A 113 14.20 19.43 6.99
CA GLU A 113 14.40 20.61 7.85
C GLU A 113 13.40 21.75 7.54
N ASN A 114 12.66 21.62 6.44
CA ASN A 114 11.69 22.61 6.02
C ASN A 114 10.32 22.32 6.62
N LYS A 115 9.56 23.38 6.92
CA LYS A 115 8.16 23.26 7.36
C LYS A 115 7.27 22.50 6.36
N ILE A 116 7.63 22.54 5.08
CA ILE A 116 7.03 21.75 4.00
C ILE A 116 8.12 20.90 3.36
N SER A 117 7.90 19.59 3.34
CA SER A 117 8.78 18.62 2.67
C SER A 117 8.01 17.90 1.57
N ILE A 118 8.67 17.68 0.44
CA ILE A 118 8.18 16.80 -0.62
C ILE A 118 8.77 15.41 -0.36
N PHE A 119 7.95 14.38 -0.46
CA PHE A 119 8.41 13.00 -0.38
C PHE A 119 8.06 12.20 -1.64
N GLY A 120 8.90 11.22 -1.92
CA GLY A 120 8.62 10.13 -2.86
C GLY A 120 9.00 8.81 -2.18
N GLY A 121 8.28 7.75 -2.47
CA GLY A 121 8.45 6.45 -1.83
C GLY A 121 8.15 5.31 -2.77
N PHE A 122 8.78 4.17 -2.48
CA PHE A 122 8.46 2.90 -3.10
C PHE A 122 8.65 1.78 -2.11
N GLY A 123 7.94 0.69 -2.30
CA GLY A 123 8.04 -0.45 -1.40
C GLY A 123 7.40 -1.70 -1.94
N ILE A 124 7.43 -2.72 -1.09
CA ILE A 124 6.74 -3.98 -1.29
C ILE A 124 5.72 -4.16 -0.16
N TYR A 125 4.71 -4.98 -0.41
CA TYR A 125 3.80 -5.43 0.63
C TYR A 125 3.49 -6.91 0.46
N GLY A 126 3.32 -7.59 1.59
CA GLY A 126 2.56 -8.84 1.63
C GLY A 126 1.13 -8.52 2.04
N SER A 127 0.16 -9.13 1.40
CA SER A 127 -1.26 -8.98 1.68
C SER A 127 -1.89 -10.33 1.94
N TYR A 128 -2.83 -10.36 2.86
CA TYR A 128 -3.61 -11.54 3.23
C TYR A 128 -5.09 -11.22 3.07
N LEU A 129 -5.78 -11.99 2.22
CA LEU A 129 -7.22 -11.86 2.00
C LEU A 129 -7.97 -12.52 3.17
N LEU A 130 -8.44 -11.67 4.09
CA LEU A 130 -9.16 -12.11 5.28
C LEU A 130 -10.54 -12.65 4.93
N LYS A 131 -11.28 -11.89 4.13
CA LYS A 131 -12.68 -12.15 3.81
C LYS A 131 -13.00 -11.66 2.40
N SER A 132 -13.74 -12.49 1.66
CA SER A 132 -14.38 -12.16 0.40
C SER A 132 -15.87 -12.42 0.54
N GLU A 133 -16.69 -11.42 0.21
CA GLU A 133 -18.14 -11.50 0.23
C GLU A 133 -18.67 -11.21 -1.18
N ILE A 134 -19.54 -12.08 -1.69
CA ILE A 134 -20.30 -11.84 -2.92
C ILE A 134 -21.79 -11.85 -2.59
N GLU A 135 -22.45 -10.70 -2.74
CA GLU A 135 -23.88 -10.55 -2.54
C GLU A 135 -24.64 -10.57 -3.86
N ASN A 136 -25.71 -11.36 -3.93
CA ASN A 136 -26.68 -11.35 -5.03
C ASN A 136 -28.03 -10.81 -4.52
N ILE A 137 -28.33 -9.56 -4.88
CA ILE A 137 -29.56 -8.88 -4.44
C ILE A 137 -30.82 -9.56 -5.00
N LEU A 138 -30.78 -10.08 -6.23
CA LEU A 138 -31.95 -10.68 -6.88
C LEU A 138 -32.38 -11.99 -6.21
N LEU A 139 -31.41 -12.79 -5.75
CA LEU A 139 -31.67 -14.06 -5.08
C LEU A 139 -31.71 -13.92 -3.55
N ASN A 140 -31.38 -12.73 -3.01
CA ASN A 140 -31.20 -12.48 -1.58
C ASN A 140 -30.24 -13.50 -0.93
N THR A 141 -29.13 -13.79 -1.62
CA THR A 141 -28.11 -14.74 -1.17
C THR A 141 -26.76 -14.05 -1.06
N THR A 142 -26.02 -14.37 0.00
CA THR A 142 -24.65 -13.93 0.22
C THR A 142 -23.74 -15.15 0.32
N SER A 143 -22.62 -15.12 -0.39
CA SER A 143 -21.56 -16.12 -0.30
C SER A 143 -20.34 -15.47 0.35
N ASP A 144 -19.90 -16.04 1.47
CA ASP A 144 -18.76 -15.54 2.24
C ASP A 144 -17.68 -16.61 2.30
N ASP A 145 -16.46 -16.24 1.91
CA ASP A 145 -15.28 -17.07 2.06
C ASP A 145 -14.23 -16.35 2.91
N ASN A 146 -13.57 -17.09 3.81
CA ASN A 146 -12.57 -16.56 4.73
C ASN A 146 -11.20 -17.21 4.50
N GLY A 147 -10.14 -16.43 4.68
CA GLY A 147 -8.76 -16.91 4.70
C GLY A 147 -8.30 -17.51 3.38
N LEU A 148 -8.47 -16.73 2.31
CA LEU A 148 -8.36 -17.21 0.93
C LEU A 148 -6.92 -17.30 0.41
N GLY A 149 -5.97 -16.60 1.03
CA GLY A 149 -4.56 -16.72 0.66
C GLY A 149 -3.76 -15.44 0.81
N PHE A 150 -2.58 -15.43 0.21
CA PHE A 150 -1.64 -14.33 0.25
C PHE A 150 -1.29 -13.85 -1.16
N ASN A 151 -1.13 -12.55 -1.29
CA ASN A 151 -0.60 -11.87 -2.47
C ASN A 151 0.57 -10.98 -2.06
N PHE A 152 1.48 -10.76 -3.00
CA PHE A 152 2.61 -9.86 -2.85
C PHE A 152 2.57 -8.85 -3.98
N GLY A 153 2.79 -7.60 -3.60
CA GLY A 153 2.74 -6.49 -4.53
C GLY A 153 3.78 -5.46 -4.21
N MET A 154 3.80 -4.44 -5.05
CA MET A 154 4.65 -3.27 -4.89
C MET A 154 3.81 -2.01 -4.86
N HIS A 155 4.34 -0.98 -4.23
CA HIS A 155 3.68 0.32 -4.17
C HIS A 155 4.65 1.45 -4.44
N LEU A 156 4.08 2.55 -4.91
CA LEU A 156 4.75 3.84 -5.12
C LEU A 156 3.92 4.91 -4.41
N ASP A 157 4.58 5.87 -3.76
CA ASP A 157 3.92 7.01 -3.14
C ASP A 157 4.65 8.31 -3.44
N VAL A 158 3.92 9.41 -3.59
CA VAL A 158 4.47 10.76 -3.72
C VAL A 158 3.57 11.74 -3.00
N GLY A 159 4.14 12.75 -2.34
CA GLY A 159 3.32 13.70 -1.62
C GLY A 159 4.08 14.80 -0.91
N LEU A 160 3.35 15.46 -0.02
CA LEU A 160 3.80 16.57 0.80
C LEU A 160 3.60 16.23 2.28
N ILE A 161 4.54 16.67 3.11
CA ILE A 161 4.44 16.66 4.56
C ILE A 161 4.54 18.11 5.04
N TYR A 162 3.66 18.47 5.97
CA TYR A 162 3.66 19.76 6.65
C TYR A 162 3.87 19.54 8.15
N ASP A 163 4.98 20.04 8.67
CA ASP A 163 5.25 20.06 10.10
C ASP A 163 4.37 21.13 10.77
N LEU A 164 3.42 20.67 11.60
CA LEU A 164 2.54 21.55 12.38
C LEU A 164 3.33 22.18 13.53
N ASP A 165 4.10 21.35 14.24
CA ASP A 165 5.00 21.70 15.33
C ASP A 165 6.15 20.66 15.43
N GLU A 166 6.89 20.68 16.53
CA GLU A 166 8.01 19.75 16.77
C GLU A 166 7.59 18.28 16.91
N LYS A 167 6.31 18.01 17.21
CA LYS A 167 5.77 16.67 17.49
C LYS A 167 4.85 16.15 16.40
N TRP A 168 4.12 17.01 15.73
CA TRP A 168 3.06 16.64 14.81
C TRP A 168 3.33 17.11 13.39
N ASN A 169 2.99 16.25 12.43
CA ASN A 169 2.90 16.63 11.03
C ASN A 169 1.69 16.01 10.37
N ILE A 170 1.26 16.62 9.28
CA ILE A 170 0.22 16.09 8.40
C ILE A 170 0.83 15.81 7.04
N SER A 171 0.31 14.80 6.36
CA SER A 171 0.72 14.48 4.99
C SER A 171 -0.46 14.38 4.05
N LEU A 172 -0.23 14.79 2.81
CA LEU A 172 -1.12 14.57 1.68
C LEU A 172 -0.30 13.93 0.57
N GLY A 173 -0.77 12.82 0.02
CA GLY A 173 -0.05 12.12 -1.04
C GLY A 173 -0.96 11.36 -1.98
N PHE A 174 -0.32 10.77 -2.97
CA PHE A 174 -0.92 9.83 -3.91
C PHE A 174 -0.15 8.51 -3.79
N LYS A 175 -0.89 7.40 -3.78
CA LYS A 175 -0.33 6.06 -3.72
C LYS A 175 -0.83 5.23 -4.89
N TYR A 176 0.10 4.51 -5.50
CA TYR A 176 -0.16 3.46 -6.47
C TYR A 176 0.22 2.11 -5.88
N LYS A 177 -0.60 1.07 -6.09
CA LYS A 177 -0.24 -0.33 -5.78
C LYS A 177 -0.56 -1.24 -6.95
N SER A 178 0.17 -2.35 -7.02
CA SER A 178 -0.06 -3.41 -8.00
C SER A 178 0.46 -4.74 -7.46
N ASP A 179 -0.35 -5.78 -7.57
CA ASP A 179 0.03 -7.15 -7.24
C ASP A 179 0.89 -7.77 -8.36
N PHE A 180 1.88 -8.59 -8.00
CA PHE A 180 2.72 -9.30 -8.98
C PHE A 180 2.91 -10.79 -8.68
N LEU A 181 2.61 -11.27 -7.48
CA LEU A 181 2.70 -12.68 -7.12
C LEU A 181 1.56 -13.09 -6.18
N GLU A 182 0.99 -14.26 -6.42
CA GLU A 182 -0.22 -14.73 -5.75
C GLU A 182 -0.09 -16.18 -5.29
N SER A 183 -0.74 -16.48 -4.16
CA SER A 183 -0.87 -17.82 -3.60
C SER A 183 -2.21 -17.94 -2.87
N TYR A 184 -3.25 -18.28 -3.63
CA TYR A 184 -4.60 -18.51 -3.12
C TYR A 184 -4.94 -20.00 -3.00
N ARG A 185 -5.79 -20.35 -2.04
CA ARG A 185 -6.15 -21.75 -1.71
C ARG A 185 -7.24 -22.33 -2.61
N ASP A 186 -8.07 -21.50 -3.22
CA ASP A 186 -9.20 -21.91 -4.06
C ASP A 186 -9.27 -21.00 -5.31
N SER A 187 -9.46 -21.60 -6.49
CA SER A 187 -9.47 -20.93 -7.79
C SER A 187 -10.80 -20.21 -8.10
N ASN A 188 -11.85 -20.47 -7.33
CA ASN A 188 -13.19 -20.08 -7.77
C ASN A 188 -13.54 -18.60 -7.55
N GLN A 189 -12.72 -17.83 -6.81
CA GLN A 189 -12.97 -16.40 -6.52
C GLN A 189 -11.68 -15.60 -6.30
N ILE A 190 -10.70 -15.75 -7.18
CA ILE A 190 -9.45 -14.98 -7.11
C ILE A 190 -9.66 -13.65 -7.85
N PHE A 191 -9.74 -12.55 -7.09
CA PHE A 191 -9.78 -11.19 -7.64
C PHE A 191 -8.45 -10.49 -7.35
N ASN A 192 -7.69 -10.21 -8.40
CA ASN A 192 -6.37 -9.63 -8.30
C ASN A 192 -6.43 -8.11 -8.36
N LEU A 193 -5.68 -7.45 -7.48
CA LEU A 193 -5.56 -6.01 -7.47
C LEU A 193 -4.53 -5.57 -8.51
N THR A 194 -4.97 -5.32 -9.74
CA THR A 194 -4.04 -4.99 -10.84
C THR A 194 -3.56 -3.54 -10.74
N ASP A 195 -4.50 -2.64 -10.48
CA ASP A 195 -4.26 -1.21 -10.44
C ASP A 195 -4.98 -0.62 -9.24
N PHE A 196 -4.24 0.02 -8.34
CA PHE A 196 -4.79 0.74 -7.19
C PHE A 196 -4.28 2.17 -7.25
N TYR A 197 -5.18 3.14 -7.18
CA TYR A 197 -4.85 4.56 -7.12
C TYR A 197 -5.61 5.20 -5.98
N ALA A 198 -4.90 5.77 -5.02
CA ALA A 198 -5.53 6.41 -3.87
C ALA A 198 -4.89 7.75 -3.50
N VAL A 199 -5.73 8.64 -2.99
CA VAL A 199 -5.29 9.83 -2.24
C VAL A 199 -5.04 9.41 -0.80
N GLN A 200 -3.90 9.78 -0.25
CA GLN A 200 -3.48 9.50 1.12
C GLN A 200 -3.54 10.76 1.97
N LEU A 201 -4.13 10.66 3.16
CA LEU A 201 -4.09 11.65 4.22
C LEU A 201 -3.43 11.01 5.44
N GLY A 202 -2.35 11.62 5.93
CA GLY A 202 -1.58 11.09 7.06
C GLY A 202 -1.43 12.07 8.21
N LEU A 203 -1.27 11.50 9.40
CA LEU A 203 -0.85 12.17 10.62
C LEU A 203 0.40 11.47 11.15
N GLY A 204 1.47 12.24 11.36
CA GLY A 204 2.72 11.79 11.94
C GLY A 204 2.91 12.33 13.36
N PHE A 205 3.42 11.49 14.25
CA PHE A 205 3.73 11.82 15.64
C PHE A 205 5.17 11.43 16.00
N LYS A 206 6.00 12.43 16.28
CA LYS A 206 7.41 12.31 16.70
C LYS A 206 7.45 12.17 18.24
N LEU A 207 8.21 11.18 18.72
CA LEU A 207 8.42 10.91 20.15
C LEU A 207 9.72 11.56 20.65
#